data_AF-A0A1X6MZ13-F1
#
_entry.id   AF-A0A1X6MZ13-F1
#
_cell.length_a   1.000
_cell.length_b   1.000
_cell.length_c   1.000
_cell.angle_alpha   90.00
_cell.angle_beta   90.00
_cell.angle_gamma   90.00
#
_symmetry.space_group_name_H-M   'P 1'
#
loop_
_entity.id
_entity.type
_entity.pdbx_description
1 polymer ?
#
loop_
_entity_poly.entity_id
_entity_poly.type
_entity_poly.pdbx_seq_one_letter_code
_entity_poly.pdbx_strand_id
1 'polypeptide(L)' 'AATSRVDLETWHRRLGHISVDSVLKMVKSGMAKGMAIVGDKAPNSPCRSCLRGKQTRNPIP' A
#
# COMPACT_ATOMS: atom_id res chain seq x y z
N ALA A 1 -20.80 -12.17 -0.33
CA ALA A 1 -19.47 -12.11 -0.99
C ALA A 1 -18.41 -12.19 0.09
N ALA A 2 -17.36 -13.00 -0.10
CA ALA A 2 -16.29 -13.14 0.89
C ALA A 2 -15.54 -11.81 1.07
N THR A 3 -15.18 -11.47 2.31
CA THR A 3 -14.38 -10.29 2.64
C THR A 3 -12.94 -10.70 2.91
N SER A 4 -12.02 -10.17 2.12
CA SER A 4 -10.58 -10.33 2.32
C SER A 4 -10.09 -9.30 3.34
N ARG A 5 -9.60 -9.79 4.48
CA ARG A 5 -9.06 -9.00 5.58
C ARG A 5 -7.56 -9.24 5.69
N VAL A 6 -6.74 -8.28 5.29
CA VAL A 6 -5.28 -8.35 5.40
C VAL A 6 -4.71 -7.00 5.80
N ASP A 7 -3.45 -6.96 6.21
CA ASP A 7 -2.78 -5.72 6.60
C ASP A 7 -2.53 -4.81 5.38
N LEU A 8 -2.21 -3.55 5.69
CA LEU A 8 -1.99 -2.51 4.70
C LEU A 8 -0.81 -2.80 3.76
N GLU A 9 0.26 -3.40 4.28
CA GLU A 9 1.45 -3.73 3.51
C GLU A 9 1.16 -4.86 2.52
N THR A 10 0.40 -5.87 2.93
CA THR A 10 -0.06 -6.95 2.05
C THR A 10 -0.92 -6.40 0.91
N TRP A 11 -1.86 -5.49 1.19
CA TRP A 11 -2.64 -4.84 0.13
C TRP A 11 -1.76 -4.02 -0.80
N HIS A 12 -0.85 -3.21 -0.26
CA HIS A 12 0.12 -2.43 -1.03
C HIS A 12 0.92 -3.31 -2.00
N ARG A 13 1.46 -4.45 -1.54
CA ARG A 13 2.22 -5.39 -2.38
C ARG A 13 1.34 -6.06 -3.43
N ARG A 14 0.17 -6.57 -3.05
CA ARG A 14 -0.74 -7.31 -3.96
C ARG A 14 -1.35 -6.43 -5.05
N LEU A 15 -1.53 -5.14 -4.79
CA LEU A 15 -2.05 -4.17 -5.76
C LEU A 15 -0.94 -3.55 -6.62
N GLY A 16 0.25 -4.15 -6.67
CA GLY A 16 1.33 -3.70 -7.54
C GLY A 16 2.09 -2.49 -7.00
N HIS A 17 2.29 -2.42 -5.68
CA HIS A 17 3.07 -1.37 -5.03
C HIS A 17 2.52 0.06 -5.23
N ILE A 18 1.19 0.22 -5.38
CA ILE A 18 0.53 1.53 -5.39
C ILE A 18 0.76 2.27 -4.07
N SER A 19 0.62 3.60 -4.05
CA SER A 19 0.82 4.35 -2.80
C SER A 19 -0.07 3.82 -1.68
N VAL A 20 0.46 3.79 -0.47
CA VAL A 20 -0.27 3.37 0.73
C VAL A 20 -1.55 4.19 0.89
N ASP A 21 -1.49 5.49 0.61
CA ASP A 21 -2.66 6.38 0.63
C ASP A 21 -3.73 5.97 -0.38
N SER A 22 -3.34 5.47 -1.56
CA SER A 22 -4.30 4.96 -2.54
C SER A 22 -5.02 3.72 -2.01
N VAL A 23 -4.30 2.82 -1.34
CA VAL A 23 -4.91 1.64 -0.70
C VAL A 23 -5.91 2.07 0.38
N LEU A 24 -5.53 3.01 1.24
CA LEU A 24 -6.42 3.56 2.28
C LEU A 24 -7.65 4.23 1.68
N LYS A 25 -7.48 5.00 0.61
CA LYS A 25 -8.57 5.63 -0.13
C LYS A 25 -9.52 4.60 -0.72
N MET A 26 -9.02 3.53 -1.34
CA MET A 26 -9.85 2.47 -1.92
C MET A 26 -10.77 1.81 -0.88
N VAL A 27 -10.24 1.52 0.32
CA VAL A 27 -11.02 0.94 1.41
C VAL A 27 -12.02 1.95 1.97
N LYS A 28 -11.58 3.19 2.22
CA LYS A 28 -12.44 4.25 2.78
C LYS A 28 -13.60 4.60 1.85
N SER A 29 -13.36 4.64 0.54
CA SER A 29 -14.35 4.98 -0.48
C SER A 29 -15.14 3.76 -0.97
N GLY A 30 -14.89 2.55 -0.43
CA GLY A 30 -15.59 1.33 -0.85
C GLY A 30 -15.38 0.95 -2.32
N MET A 31 -14.24 1.33 -2.92
CA MET A 31 -13.96 1.14 -4.35
C MET A 31 -13.80 -0.33 -4.75
N ALA A 32 -13.52 -1.21 -3.78
CA ALA A 32 -13.39 -2.64 -4.00
C ALA A 32 -14.28 -3.42 -3.02
N LYS A 33 -15.24 -4.19 -3.56
CA LYS A 33 -16.16 -5.00 -2.76
C LYS A 33 -15.39 -6.09 -2.01
N GLY A 34 -15.63 -6.18 -0.70
CA GLY A 34 -15.00 -7.19 0.15
C GLY A 34 -13.54 -6.90 0.50
N MET A 35 -13.06 -5.67 0.32
CA MET A 35 -11.74 -5.25 0.75
C MET A 35 -11.78 -4.67 2.16
N ALA A 36 -10.93 -5.16 3.07
CA ALA A 36 -10.77 -4.61 4.40
C ALA A 36 -9.31 -4.66 4.85
N ILE A 37 -8.89 -3.64 5.62
CA ILE A 37 -7.57 -3.57 6.24
C ILE A 37 -7.69 -3.93 7.72
N VAL A 38 -6.81 -4.80 8.20
CA VAL A 38 -6.63 -5.11 9.63
C VAL A 38 -5.30 -4.57 10.14
N GLY A 39 -5.21 -4.33 11.46
CA GLY A 39 -4.00 -3.80 12.09
C GLY A 39 -3.76 -2.32 11.81
N ASP A 40 -2.50 -1.92 11.90
CA ASP A 40 -2.10 -0.51 11.75
C ASP A 40 -2.31 0.01 10.33
N LYS A 41 -2.81 1.25 10.27
CA LYS A 41 -3.06 1.99 9.02
C LYS A 41 -1.86 2.82 8.57
N ALA A 42 -0.72 2.64 9.22
CA ALA A 42 0.55 3.25 8.87
C ALA A 42 1.59 2.15 8.68
N PRO A 43 2.43 2.22 7.63
CA PRO A 43 3.52 1.27 7.47
C PRO A 43 4.61 1.54 8.51
N ASN A 44 5.09 0.48 9.18
CA ASN A 44 6.18 0.58 10.16
C ASN A 44 7.51 1.03 9.54
N SER A 45 7.70 0.77 8.25
CA SER A 45 8.88 1.20 7.48
C SER A 45 8.54 1.35 6.00
N PRO A 46 9.32 2.14 5.23
CA PRO A 46 9.14 2.23 3.79
C PRO A 46 9.30 0.87 3.12
N CYS A 47 8.41 0.54 2.18
CA CYS A 47 8.55 -0.69 1.38
C CYS A 47 9.88 -0.67 0.62
N ARG A 48 10.76 -1.65 0.88
CA ARG A 48 12.10 -1.73 0.28
C ARG A 48 12.07 -1.76 -1.25
N SER A 49 11.10 -2.47 -1.85
CA SER A 49 10.94 -2.55 -3.30
C SER A 49 10.53 -1.19 -3.89
N CYS A 50 9.62 -0.47 -3.22
CA CYS A 50 9.26 0.89 -3.64
C CYS A 50 10.42 1.86 -3.51
N LEU A 51 11.18 1.78 -2.42
CA LEU A 51 12.34 2.64 -2.19
C LEU A 51 13.35 2.51 -3.33
N ARG A 52 13.69 1.27 -3.70
CA ARG A 52 14.62 0.99 -4.82
C ARG A 52 14.03 1.36 -6.18
N GLY A 53 12.74 1.10 -6.39
CA GLY A 53 12.07 1.39 -7.67
C GLY A 53 11.76 2.87 -7.90
N LYS A 54 11.66 3.67 -6.83
CA LYS A 54 11.38 5.11 -6.88
C LYS A 54 12.60 5.96 -6.51
N GLN A 55 13.78 5.35 -6.39
CA GLN A 55 15.00 6.09 -6.12
C GLN A 55 15.27 7.08 -7.25
N THR A 56 15.65 8.31 -6.88
CA THR A 56 16.07 9.33 -7.82
C THR A 56 17.59 9.43 -7.81
N ARG A 57 18.17 9.86 -8.93
CA ARG A 57 19.60 10.13 -9.01
C ARG A 57 19.94 11.37 -8.20
N ASN A 58 20.92 11.26 -7.30
CA ASN A 58 21.46 12.43 -6.60
C ASN A 58 22.20 13.37 -7.59
N PRO A 59 22.20 14.68 -7.34
CA PRO A 59 23.05 15.61 -8.09
C PRO A 59 24.51 15.17 -8.08
N ILE A 60 25.22 15.36 -9.19
CA ILE A 60 26.67 15.15 -9.25
C ILE A 60 27.35 16.35 -8.57
N PRO A 61 28.31 16.14 -7.64
CA PRO A 61 29.18 17.20 -7.13
C PRO A 61 30.05 17.86 -8.19
#